data_AF-G9WPB1-F1
#
_entry.id   AF-G9WPB1-F1
#
_cell.length_a   1.000
_cell.length_b   1.000
_cell.length_c   1.000
_cell.angle_alpha   90.00
_cell.angle_beta   90.00
_cell.angle_gamma   90.00
#
_symmetry.space_group_name_H-M   'P 1'
#
loop_
_entity.id
_entity.type
_entity.pdbx_description
1 polymer ?
#
loop_
_entity_poly.entity_id
_entity_poly.type
_entity_poly.pdbx_seq_one_letter_code
_entity_poly.pdbx_strand_id
1 'polypeptide(L)'
;MGFRIFMLIMVLLIPFTMLFFGWLLFRGTPKEINYVYGYRTKRSMRNGETWKFANQYFGKLWYLCGLLSVPLSVMAIALVLVKQKGVGYRYFEYDDPKYKEFYNTRK
;
A
#
# COMPACT_ATOMS: atom_id res chain seq x y z
N MET A 1 5.99 20.04 4.88
CA MET A 1 4.68 19.35 4.71
C MET A 1 4.71 18.24 3.66
N GLY A 2 5.36 18.40 2.50
CA GLY A 2 5.33 17.44 1.39
C GLY A 2 5.82 16.01 1.71
N PHE A 3 6.90 15.84 2.47
CA PHE A 3 7.44 14.49 2.78
C PHE A 3 6.43 13.58 3.50
N ARG A 4 5.63 14.12 4.42
CA ARG A 4 4.62 13.34 5.16
C ARG A 4 3.49 12.89 4.25
N ILE A 5 3.08 13.74 3.32
CA ILE A 5 2.05 13.44 2.32
C ILE A 5 2.58 12.39 1.35
N PHE A 6 3.83 12.52 0.88
CA PHE A 6 4.47 11.53 0.03
C PHE A 6 4.52 10.14 0.69
N MET A 7 4.97 10.06 1.94
CA MET A 7 5.01 8.81 2.71
C MET A 7 3.61 8.17 2.86
N LEU A 8 2.58 8.99 3.14
CA LEU A 8 1.19 8.52 3.22
C LEU A 8 0.73 7.90 1.89
N ILE A 9 0.99 8.58 0.77
CA ILE A 9 0.61 8.08 -0.55
C ILE A 9 1.32 6.74 -0.84
N MET A 10 2.63 6.66 -0.57
CA MET A 10 3.41 5.44 -0.84
C MET A 10 2.92 4.24 -0.02
N VAL A 11 2.62 4.44 1.27
CA VAL A 11 2.16 3.36 2.15
C VAL A 11 0.75 2.89 1.80
N LEU A 12 -0.12 3.81 1.37
CA LEU A 12 -1.48 3.45 0.98
C LEU A 12 -1.58 2.80 -0.41
N LEU A 13 -0.54 2.93 -1.24
CA LEU A 13 -0.52 2.39 -2.60
C LEU A 13 -0.76 0.88 -2.62
N ILE A 14 -0.09 0.13 -1.74
CA ILE A 14 -0.25 -1.33 -1.61
C ILE A 14 -1.71 -1.69 -1.27
N PRO A 15 -2.29 -1.29 -0.13
CA PRO A 15 -3.66 -1.69 0.21
C PRO A 15 -4.71 -1.19 -0.79
N PHE A 16 -4.50 -0.04 -1.44
CA PHE A 16 -5.38 0.40 -2.53
C PHE A 16 -5.31 -0.52 -3.76
N THR A 17 -4.11 -0.95 -4.18
CA THR A 17 -4.01 -1.95 -5.26
C THR A 17 -4.65 -3.27 -4.87
N MET A 18 -4.50 -3.74 -3.62
CA MET A 18 -5.19 -4.94 -3.12
C MET A 18 -6.71 -4.82 -3.22
N LEU A 19 -7.28 -3.66 -2.87
CA LEU A 19 -8.72 -3.38 -3.02
C LEU A 19 -9.15 -3.37 -4.48
N PHE A 20 -8.40 -2.67 -5.35
CA PHE A 20 -8.72 -2.57 -6.77
C PHE A 20 -8.68 -3.93 -7.47
N PHE A 21 -7.59 -4.68 -7.32
CA PHE A 21 -7.43 -6.00 -7.93
C PHE A 21 -8.34 -7.04 -7.28
N GLY A 22 -8.54 -6.98 -5.96
CA GLY A 22 -9.49 -7.84 -5.25
C GLY A 22 -10.92 -7.66 -5.76
N TRP A 23 -11.37 -6.41 -5.92
CA TRP A 23 -12.68 -6.10 -6.48
C TRP A 23 -12.81 -6.54 -7.95
N LEU A 24 -11.79 -6.28 -8.76
CA LEU A 24 -11.76 -6.65 -10.17
C LEU A 24 -11.85 -8.17 -10.37
N LEU A 25 -11.09 -8.95 -9.59
CA LEU A 25 -11.13 -10.41 -9.67
C LEU A 25 -12.41 -11.00 -9.09
N PHE A 26 -12.98 -10.38 -8.07
CA PHE A 26 -14.25 -10.81 -7.48
C PHE A 26 -15.44 -10.58 -8.43
N ARG A 27 -15.51 -9.41 -9.08
CA ARG A 27 -16.66 -8.98 -9.88
C ARG A 27 -16.51 -9.24 -11.37
N GLY A 28 -15.28 -9.13 -11.88
CA GLY A 28 -14.91 -9.22 -13.29
C GLY A 28 -14.05 -10.44 -13.60
N THR A 29 -14.34 -11.58 -12.96
CA THR A 29 -13.63 -12.82 -13.26
C THR A 29 -13.74 -13.11 -14.75
N PRO A 30 -12.63 -13.17 -15.51
CA PRO A 30 -12.65 -13.61 -16.89
C PRO A 30 -13.41 -14.93 -17.05
N LYS A 31 -14.14 -15.08 -18.15
CA LYS A 31 -14.90 -16.30 -18.45
C LYS A 31 -14.01 -17.41 -19.01
N GLU A 32 -12.89 -17.05 -19.61
CA GLU A 32 -11.94 -17.95 -20.24
C GLU A 32 -10.59 -17.92 -19.54
N ILE A 33 -9.99 -19.10 -19.37
CA ILE A 33 -8.69 -19.26 -18.71
C ILE A 33 -7.64 -18.49 -19.50
N ASN A 34 -7.10 -17.43 -18.90
CA ASN A 34 -6.01 -16.63 -19.47
C ASN A 34 -4.72 -16.84 -18.67
N TYR A 35 -3.58 -16.91 -19.37
CA TYR A 35 -2.25 -17.04 -18.77
C TYR A 35 -1.64 -15.69 -18.35
N VAL A 36 -2.24 -14.57 -18.76
CA VAL A 36 -1.76 -13.21 -18.46
C VAL A 36 -2.16 -12.76 -17.06
N TYR A 37 -3.41 -13.02 -16.63
CA TYR A 37 -3.93 -12.54 -15.34
C TYR A 37 -4.88 -13.55 -14.69
N GLY A 38 -5.01 -13.46 -13.35
CA GLY A 38 -5.81 -14.36 -12.53
C GLY A 38 -5.00 -15.46 -11.82
N TYR A 39 -5.71 -16.34 -11.12
CA TYR A 39 -5.17 -17.44 -10.33
C TYR A 39 -4.75 -18.60 -11.25
N ARG A 40 -3.43 -18.80 -11.40
CA ARG A 40 -2.82 -19.63 -12.45
C ARG A 40 -2.29 -20.99 -11.98
N THR A 41 -2.82 -21.53 -10.88
CA THR A 41 -2.38 -22.85 -10.43
C THR A 41 -2.94 -23.94 -11.36
N LYS A 42 -2.15 -25.00 -11.64
CA LYS A 42 -2.57 -26.13 -12.51
C LYS A 42 -3.93 -26.73 -12.08
N ARG A 43 -4.18 -26.78 -10.77
CA ARG A 43 -5.43 -27.28 -10.20
C ARG A 43 -6.61 -26.33 -10.48
N SER A 44 -6.39 -25.02 -10.41
CA SER A 44 -7.43 -24.02 -10.66
C SER A 44 -7.81 -23.96 -12.15
N MET A 45 -6.83 -24.07 -13.05
CA MET A 45 -7.04 -24.01 -14.51
C MET A 45 -7.52 -25.34 -15.13
N ARG A 46 -7.90 -26.35 -14.32
CA ARG A 46 -8.34 -27.65 -14.84
C ARG A 46 -9.70 -27.57 -15.56
N ASN A 47 -10.57 -26.66 -15.14
CA ASN A 47 -11.88 -26.40 -15.74
C ASN A 47 -12.24 -24.92 -15.56
N GLY A 48 -13.03 -24.37 -16.48
CA GLY A 48 -13.45 -22.95 -16.45
C GLY A 48 -14.21 -22.59 -15.17
N GLU A 49 -15.08 -23.48 -14.70
CA GLU A 49 -15.82 -23.30 -13.43
C GLU A 49 -14.90 -23.26 -12.21
N THR A 50 -13.94 -24.17 -12.14
CA THR A 50 -12.95 -24.22 -11.04
C THR A 50 -12.04 -22.99 -11.06
N TRP A 51 -11.69 -22.51 -12.25
CA TRP A 51 -10.89 -21.32 -12.41
C TRP A 51 -11.64 -20.06 -11.97
N LYS A 52 -12.91 -19.94 -12.35
CA LYS A 52 -13.78 -18.85 -11.91
C LYS A 52 -13.94 -18.84 -10.39
N PHE A 53 -14.22 -20.00 -9.78
CA PHE A 53 -14.34 -20.11 -8.33
C PHE A 53 -13.06 -19.67 -7.60
N ALA A 54 -11.90 -20.15 -8.05
CA ALA A 54 -10.63 -19.83 -7.41
C ALA A 54 -10.29 -18.33 -7.49
N ASN A 55 -10.53 -17.71 -8.64
CA ASN A 55 -10.31 -16.27 -8.82
C ASN A 55 -11.29 -15.42 -8.00
N GLN A 56 -12.56 -15.81 -7.93
CA GLN A 56 -13.55 -15.13 -7.09
C GLN A 56 -13.20 -15.22 -5.62
N TYR A 57 -12.81 -16.41 -5.15
CA TYR A 57 -12.38 -16.63 -3.77
C TYR A 57 -11.13 -15.82 -3.44
N PHE A 58 -10.12 -15.87 -4.32
CA PHE A 58 -8.89 -15.09 -4.17
C PHE A 58 -9.18 -13.59 -4.19
N GLY A 59 -10.01 -13.10 -5.12
CA GLY A 59 -10.41 -11.69 -5.19
C GLY A 59 -11.13 -11.23 -3.94
N LYS A 60 -12.06 -12.03 -3.41
CA LYS A 60 -12.75 -11.75 -2.14
C LYS A 60 -11.79 -11.69 -0.96
N LEU A 61 -10.87 -12.65 -0.85
CA LEU A 61 -9.86 -12.68 0.21
C LEU A 61 -8.95 -11.45 0.09
N TRP A 62 -8.49 -11.14 -1.12
CA TRP A 62 -7.59 -10.03 -1.37
C TRP A 62 -8.25 -8.67 -1.05
N TYR A 63 -9.52 -8.52 -1.40
CA TYR A 63 -10.32 -7.35 -1.04
C TYR A 63 -10.48 -7.20 0.48
N LEU A 64 -10.80 -8.29 1.20
CA LEU A 64 -10.89 -8.27 2.66
C LEU A 64 -9.55 -7.93 3.32
N CYS A 65 -8.45 -8.50 2.85
CA CYS A 65 -7.11 -8.16 3.32
C CYS A 65 -6.80 -6.68 3.07
N GLY A 66 -7.06 -6.17 1.86
CA GLY A 66 -6.91 -4.74 1.55
C GLY A 66 -7.72 -3.85 2.48
N LEU A 67 -8.98 -4.22 2.75
CA LEU A 67 -9.87 -3.47 3.65
C LEU A 67 -9.35 -3.42 5.08
N LEU A 68 -8.74 -4.51 5.58
CA LEU A 68 -8.09 -4.54 6.90
C LEU A 68 -6.75 -3.79 6.90
N SER A 69 -5.99 -3.87 5.79
CA SER A 69 -4.67 -3.24 5.68
C SER A 69 -4.74 -1.72 5.59
N VAL A 70 -5.79 -1.11 5.01
CA VAL A 70 -5.96 0.35 4.96
C VAL A 70 -5.94 0.99 6.37
N PRO A 71 -6.82 0.64 7.32
CA PRO A 71 -6.83 1.25 8.65
C PRO A 71 -5.55 0.93 9.43
N LEU A 72 -5.00 -0.28 9.30
CA LEU A 72 -3.72 -0.63 9.93
C LEU A 72 -2.57 0.26 9.44
N SER A 73 -2.52 0.52 8.14
CA SER A 73 -1.50 1.38 7.52
C SER A 73 -1.63 2.84 7.97
N VAL A 74 -2.86 3.35 8.04
CA VAL A 74 -3.15 4.70 8.56
C VAL A 74 -2.74 4.82 10.02
N MET A 75 -3.09 3.84 10.87
CA MET A 75 -2.67 3.83 12.27
C MET A 75 -1.14 3.79 12.43
N ALA A 76 -0.45 2.96 11.64
CA ALA A 76 1.00 2.86 11.67
C ALA A 76 1.68 4.21 11.36
N ILE A 77 1.21 4.91 10.32
CA ILE A 77 1.74 6.25 10.01
C ILE A 77 1.40 7.25 11.09
N ALA A 78 0.17 7.24 11.62
CA ALA A 78 -0.23 8.14 12.71
C ALA A 78 0.72 7.99 13.91
N LEU A 79 1.05 6.76 14.31
CA LEU A 79 2.02 6.48 15.38
C LEU A 79 3.42 7.00 15.05
N VAL A 80 3.90 6.80 13.82
CA VAL A 80 5.23 7.31 13.39
C VAL A 80 5.26 8.83 13.44
N LEU A 81 4.22 9.51 12.96
CA LEU A 81 4.13 10.97 12.97
C LEU A 81 4.05 11.55 14.40
N VAL A 82 3.42 10.83 15.33
CA VAL A 82 3.42 11.19 16.76
C VAL A 82 4.81 11.01 17.37
N LYS A 83 5.50 9.89 17.10
CA LYS A 83 6.86 9.62 17.64
C LYS A 83 7.91 10.57 17.11
N GLN A 84 7.76 11.08 15.88
CA GLN A 84 8.69 12.06 15.32
C GLN A 84 8.82 13.31 16.21
N LYS A 85 7.81 13.63 17.04
CA LYS A 85 7.82 14.72 18.05
C LYS A 85 9.05 14.72 18.99
N GLY A 86 9.76 13.59 19.14
CA GLY A 86 10.88 13.47 20.09
C GLY A 86 12.31 13.36 19.53
N VAL A 87 12.54 12.91 18.28
CA VAL A 87 13.91 12.52 17.84
C VAL A 87 14.27 12.97 16.41
N GLY A 88 13.30 13.36 15.56
CA GLY A 88 13.51 13.47 14.11
C GLY A 88 13.57 14.87 13.48
N TYR A 89 13.22 15.96 14.19
CA TYR A 89 13.24 17.31 13.58
C TYR A 89 14.64 17.85 13.33
N ARG A 90 15.65 17.35 14.05
CA ARG A 90 17.02 17.85 13.96
C ARG A 90 17.66 17.71 12.58
N TYR A 91 17.22 16.74 11.77
CA TYR A 91 17.75 16.54 10.41
C TYR A 91 17.04 17.42 9.37
N PHE A 92 15.76 17.74 9.58
CA PHE A 92 15.05 18.70 8.73
C PHE A 92 15.31 20.16 9.14
N GLU A 93 15.81 20.41 10.36
CA GLU A 93 16.27 21.73 10.81
C GLU A 93 17.57 22.19 10.12
N TYR A 94 18.36 21.30 9.51
CA TYR A 94 19.58 21.73 8.80
C TYR A 94 19.29 22.58 7.55
N ASP A 95 18.14 22.35 6.90
CA ASP A 95 17.69 23.11 5.74
C ASP A 95 16.90 24.37 6.13
N ASP A 96 16.70 24.62 7.43
CA ASP A 96 16.13 25.86 7.95
C ASP A 96 17.20 26.97 7.90
N PRO A 97 16.91 28.14 7.29
CA PRO A 97 17.88 29.23 7.16
C PRO A 97 18.53 29.63 8.49
N LYS A 98 17.82 29.49 9.61
CA LYS A 98 18.32 29.80 10.96
C LYS A 98 19.51 28.93 11.38
N TYR A 99 19.54 27.66 11.02
CA TYR A 99 20.64 26.74 11.39
C TYR A 99 21.81 26.81 10.41
N LYS A 100 21.52 27.11 9.13
CA LYS A 100 22.56 27.35 8.11
C LYS A 100 23.48 28.49 8.51
N GLU A 101 22.93 29.55 9.11
CA GLU A 101 23.66 30.70 9.64
C GLU A 101 24.46 30.36 10.91
N PHE A 102 23.89 29.59 11.85
CA PHE A 102 24.57 29.14 13.07
C PHE A 102 25.84 28.29 12.80
N TYR A 103 25.83 27.46 11.77
CA TYR A 103 27.03 26.67 11.41
C TYR A 103 28.05 27.47 10.59
N ASN A 104 27.61 28.40 9.75
CA ASN A 104 28.51 29.29 9.02
C ASN A 104 29.21 30.32 9.94
N THR A 105 28.60 30.68 11.07
CA THR A 105 29.21 31.58 12.08
C THR A 105 30.22 30.90 13.01
N ARG A 106 30.33 29.57 12.97
CA ARG A 106 31.32 28.79 13.75
C ARG A 106 32.50 28.26 12.92
N LYS A 107 32.60 28.67 11.66
CA LYS A 107 33.80 28.54 10.82
C LYS A 107 34.57 29.85 10.84
#